data_AF-A0A2V7P5F8-F1
#
_entry.id   AF-A0A2V7P5F8-F1
#
_cell.length_a   1.000
_cell.length_b   1.000
_cell.length_c   1.000
_cell.angle_alpha   90.00
_cell.angle_beta   90.00
_cell.angle_gamma   90.00
#
_symmetry.space_group_name_H-M   'P 1'
#
loop_
_entity.id
_entity.type
_entity.pdbx_description
1 polymer ?
#
loop_
_entity_poly.entity_id
_entity_poly.type
_entity_poly.pdbx_seq_one_letter_code
_entity_poly.pdbx_strand_id
1 'polypeptide(L)'
;TTRSALRLIEQGSEPFDAGRLARAATPHGSAGNGAVMRCIPVALRYHGNVEKLIRASTQQAAITHADERCTWGAAAVNLAARELLHGNRYFVEEVLHRLADRAPRALLEAIRRVPWEEEGALPITVAREAGYVVHCVEIAFWCAVHRPSLEDALISLAEAGGDTDTNAAVAGALLGARDGETAIPPRWRDQLVNGAGIAELAERLARAGL
;
A
#
# COMPACT_ATOMS: atom_id res chain seq x y z
N THR A 1 -6.20 -0.99 15.71
CA THR A 1 -5.18 -2.06 15.62
C THR A 1 -3.78 -1.58 16.01
N THR A 2 -3.18 -0.61 15.30
CA THR A 2 -1.81 -0.10 15.59
C THR A 2 -1.54 0.22 17.06
N ARG A 3 -2.38 1.05 17.70
CA ARG A 3 -2.22 1.42 19.12
C ARG A 3 -2.15 0.19 20.04
N SER A 4 -2.95 -0.84 19.76
CA SER A 4 -2.96 -2.05 20.58
C SER A 4 -1.67 -2.84 20.41
N ALA A 5 -1.16 -2.98 19.19
CA ALA A 5 0.11 -3.65 18.95
C ALA A 5 1.28 -2.91 19.61
N LEU A 6 1.34 -1.58 19.49
CA LEU A 6 2.41 -0.79 20.11
C LEU A 6 2.38 -0.89 21.65
N ARG A 7 1.20 -0.85 22.28
CA ARG A 7 1.09 -1.06 23.74
C ARG A 7 1.60 -2.43 24.17
N LEU A 8 1.34 -3.47 23.40
CA LEU A 8 1.84 -4.81 23.71
C LEU A 8 3.36 -4.88 23.59
N ILE A 9 3.94 -4.20 22.59
CA ILE A 9 5.40 -4.08 22.43
C ILE A 9 6.00 -3.31 23.62
N GLU A 10 5.40 -2.19 24.02
CA GLU A 10 5.81 -1.41 25.21
C GLU A 10 5.74 -2.24 26.50
N GLN A 11 4.84 -3.21 26.56
CA GLN A 11 4.68 -4.17 27.67
C GLN A 11 5.62 -5.39 27.56
N GLY A 12 6.52 -5.43 26.57
CA GLY A 12 7.53 -6.47 26.41
C GLY A 12 7.13 -7.65 25.52
N SER A 13 6.02 -7.56 24.78
CA SER A 13 5.69 -8.57 23.76
C SER A 13 6.63 -8.45 22.56
N GLU A 14 7.11 -9.58 22.03
CA GLU A 14 7.83 -9.62 20.76
C GLU A 14 6.96 -9.02 19.63
N PRO A 15 7.53 -8.28 18.66
CA PRO A 15 6.74 -7.51 17.68
C PRO A 15 5.71 -8.31 16.89
N PHE A 16 6.05 -9.53 16.46
CA PHE A 16 5.10 -10.38 15.73
C PHE A 16 4.02 -10.97 16.64
N ASP A 17 4.33 -11.22 17.91
CA ASP A 17 3.34 -11.66 18.90
C ASP A 17 2.36 -10.53 19.20
N ALA A 18 2.86 -9.31 19.39
CA ALA A 18 2.06 -8.11 19.59
C ALA A 18 1.07 -7.89 18.45
N GLY A 19 1.50 -8.04 17.19
CA GLY A 19 0.63 -7.93 16.03
C GLY A 19 -0.45 -9.00 15.98
N ARG A 20 -0.11 -10.27 16.27
CA ARG A 20 -1.09 -11.37 16.34
C ARG A 20 -2.12 -11.15 17.46
N LEU A 21 -1.66 -10.76 18.64
CA LEU A 21 -2.50 -10.49 19.80
C LEU A 21 -3.42 -9.28 19.55
N ALA A 22 -2.91 -8.20 18.96
CA ALA A 22 -3.71 -7.04 18.61
C ALA A 22 -4.80 -7.36 17.58
N ARG A 23 -4.51 -8.24 16.60
CA ARG A 23 -5.53 -8.76 15.67
C ARG A 23 -6.59 -9.56 16.43
N ALA A 24 -6.18 -10.50 17.28
CA ALA A 24 -7.09 -11.36 18.04
C ALA A 24 -8.00 -10.58 18.99
N ALA A 25 -7.51 -9.47 19.54
CA ALA A 25 -8.27 -8.59 20.42
C ALA A 25 -9.28 -7.69 19.69
N THR A 26 -9.27 -7.65 18.35
CA THR A 26 -10.19 -6.81 17.57
C THR A 26 -11.41 -7.62 17.13
N PRO A 27 -12.65 -7.26 17.56
CA PRO A 27 -13.86 -7.97 17.15
C PRO A 27 -13.96 -8.06 15.62
N HIS A 28 -14.27 -9.25 15.09
CA HIS A 28 -14.35 -9.58 13.66
C HIS A 28 -13.03 -9.55 12.87
N GLY A 29 -11.88 -9.36 13.52
CA GLY A 29 -10.57 -9.33 12.86
C GLY A 29 -10.42 -8.10 11.94
N SER A 30 -9.86 -7.01 12.47
CA SER A 30 -9.67 -5.78 11.68
C SER A 30 -8.56 -5.96 10.64
N ALA A 31 -8.96 -6.07 9.38
CA ALA A 31 -8.07 -5.98 8.22
C ALA A 31 -7.89 -4.51 7.78
N GLY A 32 -7.39 -3.69 8.71
CA GLY A 32 -7.10 -2.27 8.46
C GLY A 32 -5.98 -2.06 7.45
N ASN A 33 -6.08 -1.00 6.65
CA ASN A 33 -5.10 -0.57 5.65
C ASN A 33 -3.84 0.12 6.24
N GLY A 34 -3.75 0.28 7.56
CA GLY A 34 -2.62 0.96 8.19
C GLY A 34 -1.25 0.30 7.97
N ALA A 35 -1.19 -0.95 7.49
CA ALA A 35 0.06 -1.57 7.06
C ALA A 35 0.48 -1.17 5.64
N VAL A 36 -0.46 -0.90 4.73
CA VAL A 36 -0.16 -0.53 3.33
C VAL A 36 0.23 0.93 3.20
N MET A 37 -0.33 1.82 4.04
CA MET A 37 -0.02 3.25 4.03
C MET A 37 1.46 3.59 4.27
N ARG A 38 2.24 2.64 4.78
CA ARG A 38 3.65 2.83 5.16
C ARG A 38 4.62 1.84 4.51
N CYS A 39 4.16 1.03 3.55
CA CYS A 39 4.91 -0.14 3.10
C CYS A 39 5.97 0.16 2.02
N ILE A 40 5.83 1.26 1.28
CA ILE A 40 6.62 1.65 0.10
C ILE A 40 8.14 1.69 0.30
N PRO A 41 8.70 2.07 1.46
CA PRO A 41 10.14 1.98 1.69
C PRO A 41 10.73 0.58 1.43
N VAL A 42 9.93 -0.48 1.58
CA VAL A 42 10.33 -1.86 1.28
C VAL A 42 10.52 -2.06 -0.23
N ALA A 43 9.62 -1.53 -1.07
CA ALA A 43 9.78 -1.57 -2.52
C ALA A 43 11.04 -0.83 -2.95
N LEU A 44 11.27 0.38 -2.42
CA LEU A 44 12.49 1.15 -2.72
C LEU A 44 13.76 0.41 -2.28
N ARG A 45 13.75 -0.28 -1.14
CA ARG A 45 14.94 -1.00 -0.65
C ARG A 45 15.21 -2.32 -1.36
N TYR A 46 14.17 -3.01 -1.83
CA TYR A 46 14.29 -4.40 -2.32
C TYR A 46 13.75 -4.58 -3.74
N HIS A 47 13.62 -3.51 -4.54
CA HIS A 47 13.17 -3.58 -5.94
C HIS A 47 14.02 -4.54 -6.82
N GLY A 48 15.28 -4.79 -6.46
CA GLY A 48 16.16 -5.78 -7.11
C GLY A 48 16.02 -7.23 -6.61
N ASN A 49 15.26 -7.49 -5.53
CA ASN A 49 15.11 -8.82 -4.93
C ASN A 49 13.67 -9.10 -4.50
N VAL A 50 12.90 -9.75 -5.38
CA VAL A 50 11.47 -10.04 -5.21
C VAL A 50 11.18 -10.84 -3.93
N GLU A 51 11.98 -11.86 -3.63
CA GLU A 51 11.77 -12.71 -2.44
C GLU A 51 11.95 -11.92 -1.15
N LYS A 52 13.01 -11.10 -1.07
CA LYS A 52 13.21 -10.20 0.09
C LYS A 52 12.12 -9.14 0.18
N LEU A 53 11.66 -8.60 -0.94
CA LEU A 53 10.56 -7.64 -1.00
C LEU A 53 9.28 -8.24 -0.41
N ILE A 54 8.87 -9.43 -0.86
CA ILE A 54 7.66 -10.11 -0.35
C ILE A 54 7.82 -10.38 1.14
N ARG A 55 8.95 -10.97 1.56
CA ARG A 55 9.22 -11.28 2.97
C ARG A 55 9.19 -10.04 3.86
N ALA A 56 9.89 -8.98 3.48
CA ALA A 56 9.93 -7.75 4.27
C ALA A 56 8.56 -7.04 4.31
N SER A 57 7.80 -7.11 3.21
CA SER A 57 6.44 -6.54 3.14
C SER A 57 5.48 -7.23 4.10
N THR A 58 5.48 -8.56 4.13
CA THR A 58 4.62 -9.33 5.04
C THR A 58 5.06 -9.15 6.49
N GLN A 59 6.37 -9.14 6.77
CA GLN A 59 6.92 -8.94 8.11
C GLN A 59 6.59 -7.55 8.68
N GLN A 60 6.81 -6.46 7.92
CA GLN A 60 6.53 -5.11 8.44
C GLN A 60 5.04 -4.91 8.77
N ALA A 61 4.17 -5.52 7.95
CA ALA A 61 2.73 -5.47 8.17
C ALA A 61 2.36 -6.24 9.45
N ALA A 62 2.92 -7.44 9.62
CA ALA A 62 2.61 -8.34 10.73
C ALA A 62 2.92 -7.76 12.11
N ILE A 63 3.82 -6.76 12.23
CA ILE A 63 4.12 -6.09 13.50
C ILE A 63 2.87 -5.43 14.12
N THR A 64 1.98 -4.88 13.30
CA THR A 64 0.77 -4.19 13.81
C THR A 64 -0.54 -4.64 13.20
N HIS A 65 -0.51 -5.28 12.02
CA HIS A 65 -1.67 -5.77 11.30
C HIS A 65 -1.39 -7.19 10.80
N ALA A 66 -1.47 -8.17 11.70
CA ALA A 66 -1.16 -9.56 11.40
C ALA A 66 -2.27 -10.32 10.64
N ASP A 67 -3.28 -9.63 10.12
CA ASP A 67 -4.28 -10.26 9.25
C ASP A 67 -3.66 -10.52 7.88
N GLU A 68 -3.91 -11.69 7.29
CA GLU A 68 -3.30 -12.07 6.01
C GLU A 68 -3.66 -11.11 4.88
N ARG A 69 -4.83 -10.48 4.92
CA ARG A 69 -5.21 -9.45 3.94
C ARG A 69 -4.31 -8.22 4.05
N CYS A 70 -3.87 -7.88 5.26
CA CYS A 70 -2.94 -6.78 5.50
C CYS A 70 -1.52 -7.11 5.07
N THR A 71 -1.03 -8.30 5.42
CA THR A 71 0.35 -8.72 5.11
C THR A 71 0.54 -8.92 3.61
N TRP A 72 -0.38 -9.62 2.95
CA TRP A 72 -0.34 -9.81 1.51
C TRP A 72 -0.78 -8.55 0.74
N GLY A 73 -1.62 -7.69 1.32
CA GLY A 73 -1.90 -6.36 0.76
C GLY A 73 -0.64 -5.49 0.68
N ALA A 74 0.19 -5.50 1.72
CA ALA A 74 1.48 -4.80 1.69
C ALA A 74 2.45 -5.40 0.66
N ALA A 75 2.46 -6.73 0.51
CA ALA A 75 3.25 -7.38 -0.53
C ALA A 75 2.76 -6.99 -1.94
N ALA A 76 1.44 -6.96 -2.16
CA ALA A 76 0.84 -6.57 -3.43
C ALA A 76 1.21 -5.13 -3.83
N VAL A 77 1.05 -4.17 -2.90
CA VAL A 77 1.40 -2.76 -3.14
C VAL A 77 2.89 -2.60 -3.44
N ASN A 78 3.77 -3.27 -2.70
CA ASN A 78 5.20 -3.18 -2.94
C ASN A 78 5.64 -3.86 -4.24
N LEU A 79 5.00 -4.96 -4.64
CA LEU A 79 5.22 -5.59 -5.94
C LEU A 79 4.78 -4.65 -7.07
N ALA A 80 3.60 -4.04 -6.96
CA ALA A 80 3.13 -3.04 -7.93
C ALA A 80 4.09 -1.85 -8.03
N ALA A 81 4.50 -1.30 -6.89
CA ALA A 81 5.48 -0.20 -6.85
C ALA A 81 6.81 -0.61 -7.51
N ARG A 82 7.31 -1.82 -7.26
CA ARG A 82 8.49 -2.36 -7.95
C ARG A 82 8.29 -2.36 -9.46
N GLU A 83 7.23 -2.98 -9.96
CA GLU A 83 6.99 -3.08 -11.41
C GLU A 83 6.95 -1.69 -12.05
N LEU A 84 6.24 -0.75 -11.43
CA LEU A 84 6.12 0.62 -11.92
C LEU A 84 7.46 1.36 -11.90
N LEU A 85 8.28 1.19 -10.85
CA LEU A 85 9.65 1.74 -10.79
C LEU A 85 10.57 1.20 -11.89
N HIS A 86 10.34 -0.04 -12.33
CA HIS A 86 11.05 -0.67 -13.46
C HIS A 86 10.38 -0.40 -14.81
N GLY A 87 9.36 0.47 -14.86
CA GLY A 87 8.66 0.88 -16.08
C GLY A 87 7.63 -0.13 -16.61
N ASN A 88 7.33 -1.20 -15.87
CA ASN A 88 6.34 -2.19 -16.27
C ASN A 88 4.92 -1.71 -15.93
N ARG A 89 4.16 -1.32 -16.98
CA ARG A 89 2.76 -0.89 -16.86
C ARG A 89 1.76 -2.05 -16.79
N TYR A 90 2.17 -3.27 -17.12
CA TYR A 90 1.37 -4.51 -16.98
C TYR A 90 1.59 -5.15 -15.60
N PHE A 91 1.66 -4.31 -14.56
CA PHE A 91 2.05 -4.75 -13.22
C PHE A 91 0.99 -5.63 -12.56
N VAL A 92 -0.27 -5.53 -12.96
CA VAL A 92 -1.39 -6.26 -12.33
C VAL A 92 -1.21 -7.76 -12.54
N GLU A 93 -0.89 -8.18 -13.75
CA GLU A 93 -0.64 -9.58 -14.10
C GLU A 93 0.57 -10.13 -13.35
N GLU A 94 1.66 -9.37 -13.28
CA GLU A 94 2.85 -9.75 -12.52
C GLU A 94 2.57 -9.87 -11.03
N VAL A 95 1.85 -8.92 -10.43
CA VAL A 95 1.46 -9.00 -9.01
C VAL A 95 0.62 -10.27 -8.77
N LEU A 96 -0.39 -10.54 -9.58
CA LEU A 96 -1.23 -11.74 -9.45
C LEU A 96 -0.41 -13.02 -9.58
N HIS A 97 0.51 -13.07 -10.56
CA HIS A 97 1.39 -14.22 -10.75
C HIS A 97 2.29 -14.45 -9.53
N ARG A 98 2.88 -13.38 -8.97
CA ARG A 98 3.78 -13.46 -7.81
C ARG A 98 3.04 -13.80 -6.52
N LEU A 99 1.83 -13.30 -6.32
CA LEU A 99 1.03 -13.65 -5.15
C LEU A 99 0.56 -15.12 -5.23
N ALA A 100 0.14 -15.56 -6.41
CA ALA A 100 -0.42 -16.89 -6.66
C ALA A 100 -1.55 -17.23 -5.66
N ASP A 101 -1.62 -18.48 -5.19
CA ASP A 101 -2.59 -18.98 -4.22
C ASP A 101 -2.24 -18.68 -2.76
N ARG A 102 -1.12 -17.99 -2.50
CA ARG A 102 -0.64 -17.68 -1.15
C ARG A 102 -1.38 -16.50 -0.51
N ALA A 103 -1.96 -15.61 -1.32
CA ALA A 103 -2.69 -14.44 -0.85
C ALA A 103 -4.19 -14.73 -0.66
N PRO A 104 -4.88 -14.02 0.25
CA PRO A 104 -6.31 -14.21 0.47
C PRO A 104 -7.13 -13.99 -0.79
N ARG A 105 -8.14 -14.85 -1.00
CA ARG A 105 -9.03 -14.82 -2.18
C ARG A 105 -9.63 -13.45 -2.45
N ALA A 106 -10.13 -12.76 -1.42
CA ALA A 106 -10.72 -11.42 -1.56
C ALA A 106 -9.73 -10.40 -2.15
N LEU A 107 -8.45 -10.48 -1.77
CA LEU A 107 -7.41 -9.61 -2.32
C LEU A 107 -7.12 -9.95 -3.78
N LEU A 108 -7.01 -11.24 -4.11
CA LEU A 108 -6.76 -11.70 -5.49
C LEU A 108 -7.91 -11.33 -6.43
N GLU A 109 -9.16 -11.48 -5.99
CA GLU A 109 -10.35 -11.11 -6.77
C GLU A 109 -10.43 -9.59 -6.98
N ALA A 110 -10.15 -8.81 -5.94
CA ALA A 110 -10.07 -7.35 -6.03
C ALA A 110 -8.98 -6.88 -7.00
N ILE A 111 -7.78 -7.48 -6.99
CA ILE A 111 -6.73 -7.11 -7.95
C ILE A 111 -7.09 -7.54 -9.38
N ARG A 112 -7.71 -8.71 -9.56
CA ARG A 112 -8.04 -9.26 -10.88
C ARG A 112 -9.09 -8.45 -11.65
N ARG A 113 -10.01 -7.79 -10.94
CA ARG A 113 -11.05 -6.96 -11.56
C ARG A 113 -10.55 -5.58 -12.01
N VAL A 114 -9.47 -5.07 -11.42
CA VAL A 114 -8.95 -3.72 -11.66
C VAL A 114 -8.88 -3.32 -13.15
N PRO A 115 -8.33 -4.12 -14.07
CA PRO A 115 -8.18 -3.70 -15.48
C PRO A 115 -9.51 -3.42 -16.20
N TRP A 116 -10.62 -3.95 -15.68
CA TRP A 116 -11.94 -3.91 -16.31
C TRP A 116 -12.96 -3.12 -15.47
N GLU A 117 -12.54 -2.59 -14.33
CA GLU A 117 -13.40 -1.92 -13.39
C GLU A 117 -13.62 -0.45 -13.78
N GLU A 118 -14.86 0.00 -13.69
CA GLU A 118 -15.22 1.40 -13.91
C GLU A 118 -15.10 2.20 -12.61
N GLU A 119 -14.81 3.51 -12.71
CA GLU A 119 -14.60 4.39 -11.56
C GLU A 119 -15.77 4.37 -10.57
N GLY A 120 -17.01 4.34 -11.07
CA GLY A 120 -18.22 4.32 -10.23
C GLY A 120 -18.43 3.02 -9.45
N ALA A 121 -17.69 1.96 -9.77
CA ALA A 121 -17.75 0.68 -9.06
C ALA A 121 -16.73 0.59 -7.90
N LEU A 122 -15.85 1.59 -7.76
CA LEU A 122 -14.82 1.59 -6.73
C LEU A 122 -15.43 1.60 -5.31
N PRO A 123 -14.90 0.78 -4.40
CA PRO A 123 -15.45 0.61 -3.05
C PRO A 123 -14.97 1.72 -2.09
N ILE A 124 -15.15 2.99 -2.47
CA ILE A 124 -14.65 4.15 -1.71
C ILE A 124 -15.48 4.39 -0.44
N THR A 125 -16.80 4.35 -0.55
CA THR A 125 -17.74 4.76 0.51
C THR A 125 -18.59 3.61 1.04
N VAL A 126 -18.10 2.37 0.91
CA VAL A 126 -18.79 1.17 1.43
C VAL A 126 -18.97 1.30 2.95
N ALA A 127 -20.23 1.21 3.39
CA ALA A 127 -20.58 1.46 4.78
C ALA A 127 -19.85 0.51 5.73
N ARG A 128 -19.18 1.06 6.75
CA ARG A 128 -18.39 0.33 7.77
C ARG A 128 -17.14 -0.39 7.23
N GLU A 129 -16.75 -0.14 5.99
CA GLU A 129 -15.54 -0.71 5.38
C GLU A 129 -14.51 0.36 5.00
N ALA A 130 -14.71 1.60 5.44
CA ALA A 130 -13.67 2.62 5.45
C ALA A 130 -12.44 2.08 6.21
N GLY A 131 -11.28 2.13 5.58
CA GLY A 131 -10.04 1.58 6.12
C GLY A 131 -9.82 0.09 5.83
N TYR A 132 -10.69 -0.59 5.06
CA TYR A 132 -10.46 -1.98 4.68
C TYR A 132 -9.31 -2.10 3.68
N VAL A 133 -8.30 -2.91 4.00
CA VAL A 133 -7.08 -3.03 3.20
C VAL A 133 -7.31 -3.49 1.77
N VAL A 134 -8.27 -4.39 1.53
CA VAL A 134 -8.54 -4.88 0.16
C VAL A 134 -9.06 -3.76 -0.72
N HIS A 135 -9.99 -2.95 -0.22
CA HIS A 135 -10.51 -1.78 -0.93
C HIS A 135 -9.40 -0.76 -1.20
N CYS A 136 -8.55 -0.49 -0.22
CA CYS A 136 -7.43 0.44 -0.39
C CYS A 136 -6.44 0.00 -1.48
N VAL A 137 -6.07 -1.30 -1.49
CA VAL A 137 -5.20 -1.87 -2.52
C VAL A 137 -5.85 -1.74 -3.89
N GLU A 138 -7.12 -2.09 -3.99
CA GLU A 138 -7.88 -2.03 -5.23
C GLU A 138 -7.99 -0.62 -5.81
N ILE A 139 -8.36 0.36 -4.97
CA ILE A 139 -8.45 1.78 -5.34
C ILE A 139 -7.08 2.28 -5.84
N ALA A 140 -5.99 1.94 -5.14
CA ALA A 140 -4.65 2.36 -5.53
C ALA A 140 -4.21 1.73 -6.86
N PHE A 141 -4.48 0.43 -7.06
CA PHE A 141 -4.20 -0.27 -8.31
C PHE A 141 -5.01 0.32 -9.45
N TRP A 142 -6.30 0.57 -9.24
CA TRP A 142 -7.18 1.20 -10.21
C TRP A 142 -6.68 2.58 -10.63
N CYS A 143 -6.27 3.41 -9.67
CA CYS A 143 -5.67 4.71 -9.99
C CYS A 143 -4.41 4.57 -10.85
N ALA A 144 -3.51 3.64 -10.50
CA ALA A 144 -2.27 3.42 -11.24
C ALA A 144 -2.51 2.87 -12.67
N VAL A 145 -3.61 2.14 -12.89
CA VAL A 145 -4.00 1.64 -14.22
C VAL A 145 -4.71 2.70 -15.05
N HIS A 146 -5.71 3.38 -14.48
CA HIS A 146 -6.69 4.16 -15.25
C HIS A 146 -6.50 5.67 -15.21
N ARG A 147 -5.89 6.23 -14.15
CA ARG A 147 -5.74 7.68 -14.04
C ARG A 147 -4.53 8.18 -14.83
N PRO A 148 -4.67 9.18 -15.72
CA PRO A 148 -3.56 9.67 -16.53
C PRO A 148 -2.61 10.58 -15.75
N SER A 149 -3.07 11.15 -14.63
CA SER A 149 -2.40 12.20 -13.88
C SER A 149 -2.39 11.87 -12.39
N LEU A 150 -1.22 12.03 -11.76
CA LEU A 150 -1.08 11.94 -10.30
C LEU A 150 -1.94 13.02 -9.63
N GLU A 151 -1.90 14.25 -10.14
CA GLU A 151 -2.64 15.37 -9.58
C GLU A 151 -4.16 15.10 -9.57
N ASP A 152 -4.72 14.72 -10.72
CA ASP A 152 -6.16 14.51 -10.86
C ASP A 152 -6.64 13.33 -10.01
N ALA A 153 -5.85 12.25 -9.95
CA ALA A 153 -6.15 11.10 -9.12
C ALA A 153 -6.20 11.45 -7.63
N LEU A 154 -5.20 12.20 -7.14
CA LEU A 154 -5.13 12.56 -5.72
C LEU A 154 -6.19 13.57 -5.31
N ILE A 155 -6.53 14.55 -6.17
CA ILE A 155 -7.66 15.46 -5.93
C ILE A 155 -8.96 14.66 -5.84
N SER A 156 -9.22 13.79 -6.82
CA SER A 156 -10.42 12.96 -6.84
C SER A 156 -10.54 12.10 -5.58
N LEU A 157 -9.47 11.45 -5.14
CA LEU A 157 -9.50 10.64 -3.91
C LEU A 157 -9.68 11.47 -2.64
N ALA A 158 -9.12 12.68 -2.59
CA ALA A 158 -9.33 13.60 -1.46
C ALA A 158 -10.79 14.04 -1.35
N GLU A 159 -11.49 14.17 -2.50
CA GLU A 159 -12.89 14.60 -2.57
C GLU A 159 -13.90 13.45 -2.43
N ALA A 160 -13.49 12.21 -2.69
CA ALA A 160 -14.39 11.06 -2.78
C ALA A 160 -14.96 10.53 -1.44
N GLY A 161 -14.44 11.01 -0.30
CA GLY A 161 -14.85 10.55 1.03
C GLY A 161 -14.31 9.15 1.39
N GLY A 162 -14.86 8.54 2.44
CA GLY A 162 -14.31 7.30 3.00
C GLY A 162 -12.99 7.55 3.72
N ASP A 163 -12.00 6.67 3.50
CA ASP A 163 -10.65 6.77 4.11
C ASP A 163 -9.67 7.47 3.15
N THR A 164 -9.92 8.75 2.93
CA THR A 164 -9.29 9.54 1.85
C THR A 164 -7.79 9.66 2.00
N ASP A 165 -7.28 9.84 3.22
CA ASP A 165 -5.85 10.01 3.49
C ASP A 165 -5.05 8.78 3.08
N THR A 166 -5.51 7.59 3.47
CA THR A 166 -4.81 6.33 3.20
C THR A 166 -4.96 5.92 1.75
N ASN A 167 -6.15 6.08 1.16
CA ASN A 167 -6.36 5.83 -0.26
C ASN A 167 -5.46 6.73 -1.13
N ALA A 168 -5.41 8.03 -0.84
CA ALA A 168 -4.53 8.97 -1.54
C ALA A 168 -3.04 8.65 -1.31
N ALA A 169 -2.63 8.27 -0.09
CA ALA A 169 -1.24 7.92 0.20
C ALA A 169 -0.75 6.70 -0.60
N VAL A 170 -1.55 5.63 -0.66
CA VAL A 170 -1.17 4.40 -1.37
C VAL A 170 -1.26 4.60 -2.89
N ALA A 171 -2.32 5.24 -3.39
CA ALA A 171 -2.43 5.57 -4.81
C ALA A 171 -1.31 6.51 -5.26
N GLY A 172 -1.02 7.56 -4.48
CA GLY A 172 0.05 8.52 -4.75
C GLY A 172 1.42 7.89 -4.80
N ALA A 173 1.68 6.87 -3.97
CA ALA A 173 2.93 6.13 -4.04
C ALA A 173 3.07 5.30 -5.33
N LEU A 174 2.00 4.64 -5.79
CA LEU A 174 2.04 3.88 -7.05
C LEU A 174 2.13 4.83 -8.26
N LEU A 175 1.37 5.92 -8.26
CA LEU A 175 1.43 6.95 -9.30
C LEU A 175 2.79 7.64 -9.31
N GLY A 176 3.38 7.93 -8.15
CA GLY A 176 4.74 8.47 -8.04
C GLY A 176 5.81 7.50 -8.55
N ALA A 177 5.65 6.20 -8.31
CA ALA A 177 6.50 5.17 -8.91
C ALA A 177 6.35 5.09 -10.44
N ARG A 178 5.14 5.30 -10.95
CA ARG A 178 4.82 5.25 -12.39
C ARG A 178 5.28 6.49 -13.17
N ASP A 179 5.07 7.67 -12.59
CA ASP A 179 5.19 8.96 -13.27
C ASP A 179 6.45 9.74 -12.85
N GLY A 180 7.09 9.33 -11.76
CA GLY A 180 8.29 9.96 -11.21
C GLY A 180 8.00 11.22 -10.38
N GLU A 181 9.02 11.71 -9.68
CA GLU A 181 8.91 12.88 -8.79
C GLU A 181 8.48 14.15 -9.55
N THR A 182 8.90 14.30 -10.81
CA THR A 182 8.58 15.48 -11.63
C THR A 182 7.10 15.61 -11.96
N ALA A 183 6.31 14.55 -11.79
CA ALA A 183 4.86 14.58 -11.95
C ALA A 183 4.15 15.19 -10.72
N ILE A 184 4.84 15.34 -9.59
CA ILE A 184 4.28 15.98 -8.40
C ILE A 184 4.25 17.50 -8.64
N PRO A 185 3.09 18.15 -8.50
CA PRO A 185 2.99 19.59 -8.68
C PRO A 185 3.95 20.34 -7.74
N PRO A 186 4.77 21.30 -8.25
CA PRO A 186 5.71 22.03 -7.41
C PRO A 186 5.05 22.69 -6.20
N ARG A 187 3.84 23.25 -6.40
CA ARG A 187 3.03 23.86 -5.34
C ARG A 187 2.66 22.90 -4.19
N TRP A 188 2.63 21.60 -4.42
CA TRP A 188 2.41 20.59 -3.37
C TRP A 188 3.74 20.19 -2.73
N ARG A 189 4.75 19.91 -3.56
CA ARG A 189 6.08 19.51 -3.10
C ARG A 189 6.71 20.56 -2.18
N ASP A 190 6.59 21.84 -2.54
CA ASP A 190 7.21 22.94 -1.81
C ASP A 190 6.51 23.21 -0.45
N GLN A 191 5.30 22.70 -0.26
CA GLN A 191 4.56 22.75 1.01
C GLN A 191 4.72 21.47 1.86
N LEU A 192 5.32 20.41 1.31
CA LEU A 192 5.48 19.15 2.00
C LEU A 192 6.48 19.29 3.14
N VAL A 193 6.00 19.11 4.38
CA VAL A 193 6.84 19.13 5.57
C VAL A 193 7.94 18.08 5.43
N ASN A 194 9.19 18.53 5.56
CA ASN A 194 10.39 17.69 5.40
C ASN A 194 10.50 16.99 4.03
N GLY A 195 9.96 17.58 2.94
CA GLY A 195 10.01 17.00 1.60
C GLY A 195 11.43 16.63 1.14
N ALA A 196 12.41 17.50 1.38
CA ALA A 196 13.81 17.24 1.06
C ALA A 196 14.39 16.02 1.81
N GLY A 197 14.09 15.87 3.10
CA GLY A 197 14.54 14.72 3.88
C GLY A 197 13.87 13.42 3.47
N ILE A 198 12.60 13.47 3.05
CA ILE A 198 11.89 12.32 2.48
C ILE A 198 12.53 11.90 1.16
N ALA A 199 12.85 12.85 0.27
CA ALA A 199 13.52 12.58 -0.99
C ALA A 199 14.91 11.94 -0.78
N GLU A 200 15.72 12.50 0.13
CA GLU A 200 17.04 11.93 0.47
C GLU A 200 16.92 10.49 1.00
N LEU A 201 15.95 10.23 1.88
CA LEU A 201 15.70 8.88 2.39
C LEU A 201 15.29 7.92 1.29
N ALA A 202 14.41 8.35 0.38
CA ALA A 202 13.97 7.55 -0.76
C ALA A 202 15.14 7.18 -1.67
N GLU A 203 16.00 8.14 -2.01
CA GLU A 203 17.20 7.89 -2.81
C GLU A 203 18.17 6.92 -2.14
N ARG A 204 18.39 7.06 -0.83
CA ARG A 204 19.27 6.17 -0.07
C ARG A 204 18.76 4.74 -0.07
N LEU A 205 17.45 4.54 0.06
CA LEU A 205 16.83 3.22 -0.01
C LEU A 205 16.96 2.62 -1.40
N ALA A 206 16.66 3.41 -2.45
CA ALA A 206 16.76 2.98 -3.84
C ALA A 206 18.19 2.58 -4.24
N ARG A 207 19.20 3.40 -3.89
CA ARG A 207 20.61 3.07 -4.17
C ARG A 207 21.09 1.80 -3.46
N ALA A 208 20.61 1.54 -2.24
CA ALA A 208 20.95 0.34 -1.51
C ALA A 208 20.25 -0.93 -2.05
N GLY A 209 19.25 -0.76 -2.93
CA GLY A 209 18.46 -1.84 -3.54
C GLY A 209 19.03 -2.40 -4.85
N LEU A 210 20.04 -1.74 -5.42
CA LEU A 210 20.91 -2.24 -6.49
C LEU A 210 21.90 -3.30 -5.94
#